data_AF-A0A163AIQ1-F1
#
_entry.id   AF-A0A163AIQ1-F1
#
_cell.length_a   1.000
_cell.length_b   1.000
_cell.length_c   1.000
_cell.angle_alpha   90.00
_cell.angle_beta   90.00
_cell.angle_gamma   90.00
#
_symmetry.space_group_name_H-M   'P 1'
#
loop_
_entity.id
_entity.type
_entity.pdbx_description
1 polymer ?
#
loop_
_entity_poly.entity_id
_entity_poly.type
_entity_poly.pdbx_seq_one_letter_code
_entity_poly.pdbx_strand_id
1 'polypeptide(L)'
;MEAFLLYILKSSILLAIFYLVYYVLLRKNTFFTVNRHFLLTGILLSLVLPFVEFTFITFIDQPDIYLIASKQNSPINELSTKVNWWLIGFITYLLGVLVFSIRFAIQLISLFKLIQNHNYTQETKFKFVQVQEDISPFSFFNYIVYNPKLHSSQELSMILKHEKIHVTQNHTLDIIITNLFLIFQWINPIVWFYKKSTEQNLEFIADRETINQVNSKKEYFMTLVSVSSNNYSTITNNFYQSLIKKRIVMLNKQNSQKKQLWKIAIVIPLLSLFLWSFNTNEIVKIKENNTTTSSNATKGDKKIVKFKITKSSSKKDLNRIKDTFKDEYDVDIKFSNIQRNTNNEIIGIMVNVSSKKSNANYSLQNESPIQSFVILYNSKTHGISIGQSDHINSISIREKGKDQILEVHSDNNKQEYIVSNNNGSKTVKIKDKDGKIIREEVHGPEEGYFKINTKDKKTYAFFNGGAKKDPLFFIDGKESSKEEMENLDTENIESMNVYKGKKAEKKYGKKGENGVIEVKTKK
;
A
#
# COMPACT_ATOMS: atom_id res chain seq x y z
N MET A 1 11.23 3.56 2.63
CA MET A 1 12.09 3.16 3.78
C MET A 1 11.50 1.97 4.51
N GLU A 2 10.24 2.04 4.96
CA GLU A 2 9.54 0.95 5.68
C GLU A 2 9.50 -0.36 4.87
N ALA A 3 8.98 -0.31 3.64
CA ALA A 3 8.93 -1.47 2.75
C ALA A 3 10.30 -2.14 2.53
N PHE A 4 11.38 -1.35 2.48
CA PHE A 4 12.74 -1.86 2.30
C PHE A 4 13.27 -2.55 3.57
N LEU A 5 13.02 -1.98 4.76
CA LEU A 5 13.40 -2.62 6.02
C LEU A 5 12.58 -3.90 6.28
N LEU A 6 11.29 -3.90 5.91
CA LEU A 6 10.46 -5.10 5.93
C LEU A 6 10.97 -6.16 4.93
N TYR A 7 11.42 -5.75 3.76
CA TYR A 7 12.07 -6.65 2.80
C TYR A 7 13.33 -7.30 3.38
N ILE A 8 14.22 -6.53 4.03
CA ILE A 8 15.42 -7.06 4.69
C ILE A 8 15.05 -8.10 5.75
N LEU A 9 13.99 -7.83 6.53
CA LEU A 9 13.49 -8.75 7.55
C LEU A 9 12.94 -10.05 6.93
N LYS A 10 12.09 -9.96 5.89
CA LYS A 10 11.59 -11.12 5.14
C LYS A 10 12.75 -11.96 4.57
N SER A 11 13.74 -11.30 3.97
CA SER A 11 14.95 -11.93 3.45
C SER A 11 15.76 -12.61 4.56
N SER A 12 15.87 -11.99 5.74
CA SER A 12 16.54 -12.57 6.91
C SER A 12 15.88 -13.85 7.42
N ILE A 13 14.55 -13.88 7.47
CA ILE A 13 13.79 -15.06 7.91
C ILE A 13 13.98 -16.21 6.92
N LEU A 14 13.92 -15.93 5.61
CA LEU A 14 14.20 -16.94 4.58
C LEU A 14 15.60 -17.52 4.72
N LEU A 15 16.62 -16.67 4.90
CA LEU A 15 17.98 -17.14 5.13
C LEU A 15 18.08 -18.03 6.38
N ALA A 16 17.36 -17.67 7.45
CA ALA A 16 17.29 -18.48 8.67
C ALA A 16 16.67 -19.86 8.43
N ILE A 17 15.62 -19.96 7.62
CA ILE A 17 15.01 -21.25 7.22
C ILE A 17 16.03 -22.12 6.49
N PHE A 18 16.72 -21.58 5.49
CA PHE A 18 17.77 -22.31 4.77
C PHE A 18 18.89 -22.75 5.72
N TYR A 19 19.36 -21.84 6.58
CA TYR A 19 20.41 -22.14 7.52
C TYR A 19 20.02 -23.23 8.52
N LEU A 20 18.78 -23.21 9.03
CA LEU A 20 18.28 -24.20 9.98
C LEU A 20 18.25 -25.59 9.35
N VAL A 21 17.69 -25.72 8.14
CA VAL A 21 17.68 -26.98 7.38
C VAL A 21 19.10 -27.48 7.16
N TYR A 22 20.01 -26.60 6.74
CA TYR A 22 21.41 -26.96 6.58
C TYR A 22 22.03 -27.46 7.89
N TYR A 23 21.89 -26.69 8.97
CA TYR A 23 22.57 -26.95 10.24
C TYR A 23 22.11 -28.27 10.88
N VAL A 24 20.80 -28.52 10.88
CA VAL A 24 20.20 -29.70 11.53
C VAL A 24 20.36 -30.96 10.68
N LEU A 25 20.13 -30.85 9.37
CA LEU A 25 19.92 -32.02 8.50
C LEU A 25 21.06 -32.32 7.54
N LEU A 26 21.69 -31.28 6.97
CA LEU A 26 22.63 -31.43 5.84
C LEU A 26 24.11 -31.35 6.24
N ARG A 27 24.44 -30.55 7.26
CA ARG A 27 25.82 -30.33 7.73
C ARG A 27 26.56 -31.62 8.09
N LYS A 28 25.83 -32.65 8.52
CA LYS A 28 26.40 -33.96 8.90
C LYS A 28 26.56 -34.91 7.71
N ASN A 29 26.06 -34.59 6.52
CA ASN A 29 26.15 -35.46 5.34
C ASN A 29 27.45 -35.20 4.58
N THR A 30 28.01 -36.22 3.93
CA THR A 30 29.26 -36.11 3.13
C THR A 30 29.04 -35.58 1.71
N PHE A 31 27.82 -35.14 1.37
CA PHE A 31 27.47 -34.55 0.08
C PHE A 31 27.87 -33.07 0.00
N PHE A 32 29.16 -32.77 0.14
CA PHE A 32 29.65 -31.39 0.23
C PHE A 32 29.32 -30.53 -0.99
N THR A 33 29.38 -31.10 -2.19
CA THR A 33 28.99 -30.40 -3.43
C THR A 33 27.50 -30.03 -3.41
N VAL A 34 26.63 -30.91 -2.93
CA VAL A 34 25.18 -30.61 -2.82
C VAL A 34 24.94 -29.55 -1.75
N ASN A 35 25.64 -29.64 -0.62
CA ASN A 35 25.59 -28.64 0.44
C ASN A 35 26.06 -27.25 -0.06
N ARG A 36 27.09 -27.18 -0.92
CA ARG A 36 27.54 -25.93 -1.57
C ARG A 36 26.41 -25.29 -2.36
N HIS A 37 25.76 -26.06 -3.24
CA HIS A 37 24.66 -25.56 -4.06
C HIS A 37 23.45 -25.17 -3.20
N PHE A 38 23.13 -25.95 -2.16
CA PHE A 38 22.06 -25.61 -1.21
C PHE A 38 22.33 -24.28 -0.50
N LEU A 39 23.58 -24.04 -0.07
CA LEU A 39 23.95 -22.78 0.58
C LEU A 39 23.91 -21.60 -0.41
N LEU A 40 24.38 -21.75 -1.64
CA LEU A 40 24.32 -20.67 -2.64
C LEU A 40 22.88 -20.35 -3.07
N THR A 41 22.07 -21.38 -3.32
CA THR A 41 20.66 -21.21 -3.67
C THR A 41 19.86 -20.59 -2.52
N GLY A 42 20.19 -20.89 -1.27
CA GLY A 42 19.61 -20.22 -0.10
C GLY A 42 19.86 -18.72 -0.08
N ILE A 43 21.08 -18.26 -0.41
CA ILE A 43 21.37 -16.82 -0.57
C ILE A 43 20.51 -16.23 -1.67
N LEU A 44 20.50 -16.84 -2.86
CA LEU A 44 19.75 -16.34 -4.01
C LEU A 44 18.24 -16.27 -3.76
N LEU A 45 17.65 -17.36 -3.23
CA LEU A 45 16.22 -17.42 -2.95
C LEU A 45 15.80 -16.50 -1.80
N SER A 46 16.67 -16.26 -0.81
CA SER A 46 16.39 -15.28 0.24
C SER A 46 16.29 -13.84 -0.26
N LEU A 47 16.91 -13.52 -1.40
CA LEU A 47 16.80 -12.23 -2.07
C LEU A 47 15.58 -12.17 -3.00
N VAL A 48 15.31 -13.25 -3.75
CA VAL A 48 14.28 -13.24 -4.79
C VAL A 48 12.87 -13.48 -4.23
N LEU A 49 12.70 -14.42 -3.30
CA LEU A 49 11.36 -14.84 -2.83
C LEU A 49 10.53 -13.75 -2.15
N PRO A 50 11.09 -12.77 -1.41
CA PRO A 50 10.28 -11.68 -0.85
C PRO A 50 9.56 -10.82 -1.89
N PHE A 51 9.96 -10.86 -3.16
CA PHE A 51 9.27 -10.15 -4.26
C PHE A 51 8.06 -10.93 -4.80
N VAL A 52 7.90 -12.20 -4.42
CA VAL A 52 6.77 -13.02 -4.83
C VAL A 52 5.63 -12.79 -3.86
N GLU A 53 4.68 -11.93 -4.24
CA GLU A 53 3.50 -11.61 -3.42
C GLU A 53 2.25 -12.30 -3.99
N PHE A 54 1.49 -12.96 -3.11
CA PHE A 54 0.21 -13.57 -3.43
C PHE A 54 -0.92 -12.64 -2.97
N THR A 55 -1.87 -12.37 -3.85
CA THR A 55 -3.04 -11.57 -3.49
C THR A 55 -4.21 -12.48 -3.16
N PHE A 56 -4.71 -12.40 -1.93
CA PHE A 56 -5.96 -13.04 -1.54
C PHE A 56 -7.04 -11.97 -1.51
N ILE A 57 -8.17 -12.28 -2.14
CA ILE A 57 -9.34 -11.42 -2.12
C ILE A 57 -10.23 -11.93 -1.00
N THR A 58 -10.27 -11.19 0.10
CA THR A 58 -11.27 -11.40 1.15
C THR A 58 -12.46 -10.50 0.87
N PHE A 59 -13.62 -11.13 0.72
CA PHE A 59 -14.89 -10.40 0.67
C PHE A 59 -15.36 -10.16 2.09
N ILE A 60 -15.29 -8.91 2.54
CA ILE A 60 -15.83 -8.50 3.83
C ILE A 60 -17.23 -7.93 3.58
N ASP A 61 -18.21 -8.37 4.37
CA ASP A 61 -19.53 -7.77 4.39
C ASP A 61 -19.43 -6.33 4.94
N GLN A 62 -20.28 -5.43 4.45
CA GLN A 62 -20.21 -4.02 4.83
C GLN A 62 -20.33 -3.89 6.37
N PRO A 63 -19.36 -3.27 7.06
CA PRO A 63 -19.39 -3.23 8.53
C PRO A 63 -20.59 -2.43 9.04
N ASP A 64 -21.24 -2.92 10.09
CA ASP A 64 -22.23 -2.16 10.84
C ASP A 64 -21.55 -0.96 11.53
N ILE A 65 -21.97 0.25 11.17
CA ILE A 65 -21.39 1.48 11.70
C ILE A 65 -21.97 1.73 13.10
N TYR A 66 -21.20 1.43 14.15
CA TYR A 66 -21.47 1.92 15.50
C TYR A 66 -20.82 3.30 15.68
N LEU A 67 -21.63 4.35 15.81
CA LEU A 67 -21.15 5.71 16.09
C LEU A 67 -20.75 5.84 17.56
N ILE A 68 -19.46 5.64 17.87
CA ILE A 68 -18.88 6.14 19.12
C ILE A 68 -18.59 7.61 18.91
N ALA A 69 -19.27 8.49 19.66
CA ALA A 69 -18.98 9.92 19.66
C ALA A 69 -17.62 10.20 20.30
N SER A 70 -16.55 10.16 19.50
CA SER A 70 -15.26 10.73 19.90
C SER A 70 -15.36 12.26 19.83
N LYS A 71 -15.32 12.92 20.99
CA LYS A 71 -15.05 14.36 21.10
C LYS A 71 -13.74 14.66 20.39
N GLN A 72 -13.81 15.39 19.27
CA GLN A 72 -12.62 15.93 18.62
C GLN A 72 -12.27 17.25 19.33
N ASN A 73 -11.48 17.15 20.40
CA ASN A 73 -10.67 18.29 20.83
C ASN A 73 -9.60 18.46 19.76
N SER A 74 -9.61 19.58 19.04
CA SER A 74 -8.47 19.97 18.20
C SER A 74 -7.23 20.02 19.09
N PRO A 75 -6.21 19.18 18.87
CA PRO A 75 -4.94 19.39 19.53
C PRO A 75 -4.36 20.69 18.96
N ILE A 76 -3.91 21.55 19.85
CA ILE A 76 -2.96 22.61 19.50
C ILE A 76 -1.81 21.90 18.78
N ASN A 77 -1.46 22.35 17.57
CA ASN A 77 -0.26 21.92 16.87
C ASN A 77 0.96 22.37 17.69
N GLU A 78 1.30 21.62 18.73
CA GLU A 78 2.68 21.49 19.11
C GLU A 78 3.39 20.86 17.92
N LEU A 79 4.44 21.53 17.42
CA LEU A 79 5.38 20.92 16.49
C LEU A 79 6.17 19.86 17.26
N SER A 80 5.50 18.79 17.72
CA SER A 80 6.18 17.61 18.22
C SER A 80 6.89 17.03 17.01
N THR A 81 8.21 17.18 16.97
CA THR A 81 9.07 16.44 16.05
C THR A 81 8.97 14.97 16.44
N LYS A 82 7.90 14.30 16.01
CA LYS A 82 7.77 12.86 16.15
C LYS A 82 8.96 12.25 15.43
N VAL A 83 9.87 11.70 16.22
CA VAL A 83 11.07 11.07 15.71
C VAL A 83 10.64 9.92 14.78
N ASN A 84 11.00 10.03 13.50
CA ASN A 84 10.72 8.98 12.54
C ASN A 84 11.73 7.84 12.75
N TRP A 85 11.35 6.86 13.57
CA TRP A 85 12.17 5.68 13.85
C TRP A 85 12.54 4.87 12.61
N TRP A 86 11.70 4.89 11.56
CA TRP A 86 12.01 4.24 10.29
C TRP A 86 13.12 4.95 9.54
N LEU A 87 13.14 6.28 9.58
CA LEU A 87 14.24 7.07 9.00
C LEU A 87 15.54 6.81 9.75
N ILE A 88 15.50 6.81 11.09
CA ILE A 88 16.68 6.47 11.91
C ILE A 88 17.17 5.06 11.58
N GLY A 89 16.29 4.06 11.60
CA GLY A 89 16.65 2.68 11.29
C GLY A 89 17.23 2.52 9.88
N PHE A 90 16.71 3.25 8.90
CA PHE A 90 17.23 3.24 7.54
C PHE A 90 18.62 3.87 7.43
N ILE A 91 18.85 5.02 8.11
CA ILE A 91 20.16 5.67 8.17
C ILE A 91 21.18 4.76 8.88
N THR A 92 20.81 4.18 10.03
CA THR A 92 21.66 3.22 10.77
C THR A 92 22.02 2.02 9.91
N TYR A 93 21.04 1.48 9.16
CA TYR A 93 21.28 0.39 8.23
C TYR A 93 22.31 0.78 7.15
N LEU A 94 22.14 1.94 6.51
CA LEU A 94 23.06 2.44 5.47
C LEU A 94 24.48 2.67 6.01
N LEU A 95 24.59 3.21 7.23
CA LEU A 95 25.88 3.41 7.89
C LEU A 95 26.60 2.08 8.13
N GLY A 96 25.88 1.05 8.58
CA GLY A 96 26.47 -0.29 8.72
C GLY A 96 26.90 -0.87 7.38
N VAL A 97 26.07 -0.80 6.34
CA VAL A 97 26.45 -1.23 4.98
C VAL A 97 27.73 -0.53 4.51
N LEU A 98 27.84 0.78 4.74
CA LEU A 98 29.04 1.56 4.39
C LEU A 98 30.28 1.05 5.13
N VAL A 99 30.19 0.86 6.45
CA VAL A 99 31.31 0.37 7.27
C VAL A 99 31.78 -1.01 6.81
N PHE A 100 30.86 -1.96 6.61
CA PHE A 100 31.20 -3.31 6.17
C PHE A 100 31.70 -3.33 4.72
N SER A 101 31.20 -2.44 3.85
CA SER A 101 31.69 -2.28 2.48
C SER A 101 33.14 -1.75 2.46
N ILE A 102 33.45 -0.71 3.25
CA ILE A 102 34.80 -0.17 3.36
C ILE A 102 35.76 -1.24 3.90
N ARG A 103 35.37 -1.94 4.97
CA ARG A 103 36.17 -3.04 5.52
C ARG A 103 36.46 -4.12 4.47
N PHE A 104 35.45 -4.53 3.70
CA PHE A 104 35.61 -5.53 2.65
C PHE A 104 36.49 -5.02 1.50
N ALA A 105 36.34 -3.75 1.10
CA ALA A 105 37.17 -3.12 0.08
C ALA A 105 38.65 -3.06 0.52
N ILE A 106 38.94 -2.68 1.77
CA ILE A 106 40.30 -2.67 2.32
C ILE A 106 40.92 -4.07 2.26
N GLN A 107 40.16 -5.11 2.63
CA GLN A 107 40.62 -6.51 2.55
C GLN A 107 40.98 -6.90 1.12
N LEU A 108 40.11 -6.60 0.15
CA LEU A 108 40.40 -6.86 -1.26
C LEU A 108 41.61 -6.09 -1.76
N ILE A 109 41.73 -4.80 -1.44
CA ILE A 109 42.89 -3.97 -1.83
C ILE A 109 44.18 -4.51 -1.22
N SER A 110 44.18 -4.90 0.06
CA SER A 110 45.36 -5.51 0.69
C SER A 110 45.79 -6.80 0.01
N LEU A 111 44.82 -7.63 -0.40
CA LEU A 111 45.06 -8.87 -1.11
C LEU A 111 45.63 -8.63 -2.51
N PHE A 112 45.05 -7.70 -3.25
CA PHE A 112 45.54 -7.32 -4.57
C PHE A 112 46.94 -6.71 -4.50
N LYS A 113 47.21 -5.85 -3.51
CA LYS A 113 48.54 -5.28 -3.28
C LYS A 113 49.58 -6.37 -2.98
N LEU A 114 49.24 -7.35 -2.15
CA LEU A 114 50.12 -8.49 -1.85
C LEU A 114 50.46 -9.28 -3.13
N ILE A 115 49.46 -9.56 -3.96
CA ILE A 115 49.62 -10.32 -5.22
C ILE A 115 50.43 -9.53 -6.26
N GLN A 116 50.20 -8.22 -6.40
CA GLN A 116 50.87 -7.39 -7.40
C GLN A 116 52.33 -7.08 -7.05
N ASN A 117 52.67 -7.03 -5.76
CA ASN A 117 54.02 -6.74 -5.30
C ASN A 117 55.02 -7.90 -5.50
N HIS A 118 54.53 -9.08 -5.89
CA HIS A 118 55.34 -10.28 -6.03
C HIS A 118 55.29 -10.81 -7.47
N ASN A 119 56.43 -11.30 -7.96
CA ASN A 119 56.49 -11.97 -9.25
C ASN A 119 55.70 -13.29 -9.19
N TYR A 120 54.97 -13.59 -10.26
CA TYR A 120 54.26 -14.86 -10.39
C TYR A 120 54.88 -15.73 -11.48
N THR A 121 54.83 -17.04 -11.27
CA THR A 121 55.11 -18.03 -12.31
C THR A 121 53.80 -18.62 -12.81
N GLN A 122 53.61 -18.70 -14.12
CA GLN A 122 52.37 -19.20 -14.71
C GLN A 122 52.53 -20.64 -15.17
N GLU A 123 51.66 -21.52 -14.69
CA GLU A 123 51.55 -22.91 -15.14
C GLU A 123 50.11 -23.14 -15.60
N THR A 124 49.88 -23.21 -16.91
CA THR A 124 48.55 -23.37 -17.52
C THR A 124 47.52 -22.34 -17.02
N LYS A 125 46.57 -22.76 -16.16
CA LYS A 125 45.51 -21.94 -15.54
C LYS A 125 45.92 -21.31 -14.21
N PHE A 126 47.04 -21.73 -13.60
CA PHE A 126 47.45 -21.33 -12.26
C PHE A 126 48.59 -20.29 -12.30
N LYS A 127 48.52 -19.28 -11.43
CA LYS A 127 49.57 -18.29 -11.20
C LYS A 127 50.12 -18.46 -9.80
N PHE A 128 51.34 -18.94 -9.68
CA PHE A 128 52.02 -19.18 -8.42
C PHE A 128 52.78 -17.94 -7.98
N VAL A 129 52.41 -17.40 -6.82
CA VAL A 129 53.02 -16.22 -6.21
C VAL A 129 53.81 -16.69 -4.99
N GLN A 130 55.13 -16.56 -5.05
CA GLN A 130 56.00 -16.90 -3.93
C GLN A 130 56.19 -15.67 -3.04
N VAL A 131 55.91 -15.84 -1.75
CA VAL A 131 56.03 -14.81 -0.71
C VAL A 131 57.07 -15.24 0.32
N GLN A 132 57.70 -14.27 0.99
CA GLN A 132 58.67 -14.54 2.05
C GLN A 132 58.07 -14.38 3.44
N GLU A 133 56.90 -13.76 3.54
CA GLU A 133 56.15 -13.54 4.75
C GLU A 133 55.62 -14.86 5.34
N ASP A 134 55.54 -14.93 6.68
CA ASP A 134 55.04 -16.09 7.41
C ASP A 134 53.51 -16.16 7.36
N ILE A 135 52.96 -16.36 6.17
CA ILE A 135 51.53 -16.46 5.92
C ILE A 135 51.12 -17.88 5.51
N SER A 136 49.97 -18.33 6.00
CA SER A 136 49.38 -19.58 5.55
C SER A 136 49.08 -19.52 4.04
N PRO A 137 49.35 -20.60 3.29
CA PRO A 137 49.04 -20.65 1.86
C PRO A 137 47.55 -20.41 1.61
N PHE A 138 47.24 -19.72 0.51
CA PHE A 138 45.86 -19.47 0.10
C PHE A 138 45.75 -19.27 -1.41
N SER A 139 44.52 -19.35 -1.90
CA SER A 139 44.19 -19.15 -3.30
C SER A 139 43.14 -18.06 -3.51
N PHE A 140 43.32 -17.29 -4.57
CA PHE A 140 42.40 -16.21 -4.95
C PHE A 140 42.27 -16.12 -6.48
N PHE A 141 41.07 -16.42 -7.00
CA PHE A 141 40.82 -16.63 -8.43
C PHE A 141 41.78 -17.65 -9.04
N ASN A 142 42.73 -17.21 -9.87
CA ASN A 142 43.76 -18.05 -10.48
C ASN A 142 45.13 -17.94 -9.80
N TYR A 143 45.24 -17.13 -8.75
CA TYR A 143 46.47 -16.96 -7.98
C TYR A 143 46.54 -17.97 -6.83
N ILE A 144 47.71 -18.57 -6.65
CA ILE A 144 48.05 -19.43 -5.49
C ILE A 144 49.25 -18.79 -4.82
N VAL A 145 49.06 -18.30 -3.60
CA VAL A 145 50.08 -17.61 -2.81
C VAL A 145 50.61 -18.57 -1.75
N TYR A 146 51.92 -18.74 -1.67
CA TYR A 146 52.54 -19.65 -0.69
C TYR A 146 53.98 -19.23 -0.34
N ASN A 147 54.41 -19.62 0.86
CA ASN A 147 55.80 -19.49 1.30
C ASN A 147 56.49 -20.87 1.21
N PRO A 148 57.50 -21.05 0.33
CA PRO A 148 58.18 -22.33 0.16
C PRO A 148 59.05 -22.74 1.36
N LYS A 149 59.44 -21.80 2.25
CA LYS A 149 60.37 -22.07 3.35
C LYS A 149 59.71 -22.69 4.58
N LEU A 150 58.38 -22.62 4.69
CA LEU A 150 57.64 -23.08 5.87
C LEU A 150 57.27 -24.57 5.85
N HIS A 151 57.47 -25.25 4.71
CA HIS A 151 56.95 -26.59 4.50
C HIS A 151 57.98 -27.49 3.84
N SER A 152 58.00 -28.77 4.22
CA SER A 152 58.78 -29.77 3.48
C SER A 152 58.25 -29.93 2.04
N SER A 153 59.07 -30.43 1.11
CA SER A 153 58.67 -30.58 -0.29
C SER A 153 57.42 -31.46 -0.46
N GLN A 154 57.26 -32.48 0.38
CA GLN A 154 56.08 -33.35 0.37
C GLN A 154 54.84 -32.62 0.90
N GLU A 155 54.92 -31.94 2.04
CA GLU A 155 53.82 -31.13 2.58
C GLU A 155 53.39 -30.04 1.60
N LEU A 156 54.35 -29.32 1.04
CA LEU A 156 54.11 -28.27 0.07
C LEU A 156 53.36 -28.82 -1.15
N SER A 157 53.73 -30.00 -1.65
CA SER A 157 53.02 -30.63 -2.77
C SER A 157 51.55 -30.93 -2.45
N MET A 158 51.25 -31.34 -1.22
CA MET A 158 49.88 -31.62 -0.78
C MET A 158 49.07 -30.35 -0.58
N ILE A 159 49.69 -29.29 -0.04
CA ILE A 159 49.08 -27.97 0.10
C ILE A 159 48.76 -27.38 -1.27
N LEU A 160 49.71 -27.42 -2.22
CA LEU A 160 49.48 -26.89 -3.56
C LEU A 160 48.38 -27.67 -4.31
N LYS A 161 48.28 -28.99 -4.12
CA LYS A 161 47.14 -29.77 -4.65
C LYS A 161 45.80 -29.29 -4.07
N HIS A 162 45.75 -29.00 -2.77
CA HIS A 162 44.58 -28.43 -2.11
C HIS A 162 44.19 -27.06 -2.68
N GLU A 163 45.14 -26.12 -2.74
CA GLU A 163 44.90 -24.78 -3.28
C GLU A 163 44.48 -24.80 -4.77
N LYS A 164 45.03 -25.73 -5.56
CA LYS A 164 44.59 -25.95 -6.96
C LYS A 164 43.11 -26.30 -7.04
N ILE A 165 42.54 -27.02 -6.08
CA ILE A 165 41.11 -27.36 -6.09
C ILE A 165 40.24 -26.13 -5.87
N HIS A 166 40.63 -25.22 -4.98
CA HIS A 166 39.92 -23.95 -4.80
C HIS A 166 39.89 -23.10 -6.07
N VAL A 167 41.02 -23.01 -6.76
CA VAL A 167 41.12 -22.31 -8.06
C VAL A 167 40.28 -23.00 -9.13
N THR A 168 40.38 -24.32 -9.27
CA THR A 168 39.66 -25.05 -10.33
C THR A 168 38.15 -25.00 -10.16
N GLN A 169 37.64 -25.05 -8.93
CA GLN A 169 36.21 -24.98 -8.61
C GLN A 169 35.68 -23.56 -8.37
N ASN A 170 36.52 -22.53 -8.59
CA ASN A 170 36.21 -21.11 -8.40
C ASN A 170 35.64 -20.77 -7.01
N HIS A 171 36.17 -21.39 -5.94
CA HIS A 171 35.67 -21.18 -4.56
C HIS A 171 35.75 -19.71 -4.12
N THR A 172 36.63 -18.89 -4.73
CA THR A 172 36.69 -17.44 -4.51
C THR A 172 35.35 -16.75 -4.79
N LEU A 173 34.59 -17.19 -5.80
CA LEU A 173 33.28 -16.60 -6.11
C LEU A 173 32.27 -16.84 -4.99
N ASP A 174 32.24 -18.05 -4.43
CA ASP A 174 31.37 -18.39 -3.29
C ASP A 174 31.66 -17.49 -2.08
N ILE A 175 32.95 -17.25 -1.80
CA ILE A 175 33.39 -16.38 -0.71
C ILE A 175 33.01 -14.92 -0.98
N ILE A 176 33.21 -14.42 -2.20
CA ILE A 176 32.83 -13.04 -2.56
C ILE A 176 31.32 -12.86 -2.46
N ILE A 177 30.51 -13.74 -3.05
CA ILE A 177 29.04 -13.70 -2.99
C ILE A 177 28.56 -13.71 -1.53
N THR A 178 29.15 -14.58 -0.71
CA THR A 178 28.75 -14.70 0.70
C THR A 178 29.15 -13.45 1.51
N ASN A 179 30.30 -12.84 1.24
CA ASN A 179 30.69 -11.58 1.88
C ASN A 179 29.83 -10.39 1.42
N LEU A 180 29.51 -10.29 0.12
CA LEU A 180 28.59 -9.27 -0.39
C LEU A 180 27.21 -9.39 0.25
N PHE A 181 26.71 -10.63 0.39
CA PHE A 181 25.44 -10.88 1.06
C PHE A 181 25.52 -10.61 2.58
N LEU A 182 26.66 -10.87 3.22
CA LEU A 182 26.90 -10.47 4.61
C LEU A 182 26.84 -8.95 4.78
N ILE A 183 27.42 -8.18 3.87
CA ILE A 183 27.34 -6.72 3.90
C ILE A 183 25.87 -6.28 3.80
N PHE A 184 25.10 -6.91 2.90
CA PHE A 184 23.68 -6.64 2.74
C PHE A 184 22.85 -7.01 3.99
N GLN A 185 23.16 -8.13 4.64
CA GLN A 185 22.46 -8.64 5.83
C GLN A 185 23.27 -8.46 7.13
N TRP A 186 24.07 -7.40 7.26
CA TRP A 186 25.09 -7.31 8.31
C TRP A 186 24.54 -7.39 9.74
N ILE A 187 23.30 -6.91 9.93
CA ILE A 187 22.57 -6.95 11.21
C ILE A 187 22.15 -8.38 11.57
N ASN A 188 21.91 -9.23 10.57
CA ASN A 188 21.39 -10.57 10.78
C ASN A 188 22.48 -11.52 11.30
N PRO A 189 22.42 -12.01 12.55
CA PRO A 189 23.45 -12.91 13.10
C PRO A 189 23.57 -14.22 12.31
N ILE A 190 22.50 -14.67 11.64
CA ILE A 190 22.51 -15.90 10.86
C ILE A 190 23.47 -15.82 9.69
N VAL A 191 23.64 -14.66 9.04
CA VAL A 191 24.53 -14.54 7.88
C VAL A 191 25.99 -14.81 8.25
N TRP A 192 26.38 -14.49 9.49
CA TRP A 192 27.72 -14.76 10.01
C TRP A 192 27.97 -16.26 10.19
N PHE A 193 26.98 -16.98 10.72
CA PHE A 193 27.03 -18.44 10.81
C PHE A 193 26.94 -19.11 9.45
N TYR A 194 26.20 -18.50 8.53
CA TYR A 194 26.08 -18.92 7.14
C TYR A 194 27.44 -18.85 6.45
N LYS A 195 28.12 -17.70 6.52
CA LYS A 195 29.47 -17.49 5.98
C LYS A 195 30.44 -18.56 6.46
N LYS A 196 30.51 -18.75 7.77
CA LYS A 196 31.37 -19.77 8.38
C LYS A 196 31.06 -21.18 7.87
N SER A 197 29.79 -21.47 7.61
CA SER A 197 29.35 -22.79 7.14
C SER A 197 29.65 -23.00 5.66
N THR A 198 29.53 -21.96 4.83
CA THR A 198 29.95 -21.97 3.43
C THR A 198 31.45 -22.20 3.33
N GLU A 199 32.26 -21.41 4.04
CA GLU A 199 33.72 -21.57 4.11
C GLU A 199 34.11 -23.00 4.50
N GLN A 200 33.53 -23.51 5.60
CA GLN A 200 33.80 -24.87 6.05
C GLN A 200 33.42 -25.94 5.01
N ASN A 201 32.32 -25.75 4.29
CA ASN A 201 31.91 -26.70 3.25
C ASN A 201 32.86 -26.68 2.04
N LEU A 202 33.42 -25.53 1.67
CA LEU A 202 34.41 -25.41 0.60
C LEU A 202 35.72 -26.11 0.98
N GLU A 203 36.17 -25.96 2.23
CA GLU A 203 37.31 -26.73 2.76
C GLU A 203 37.07 -28.24 2.67
N PHE A 204 35.87 -28.72 3.03
CA PHE A 204 35.54 -30.14 2.93
C PHE A 204 35.58 -30.67 1.49
N ILE A 205 35.18 -29.86 0.51
CA ILE A 205 35.30 -30.22 -0.91
C ILE A 205 36.77 -30.33 -1.29
N ALA A 206 37.56 -29.29 -1.00
CA ALA A 206 38.97 -29.25 -1.35
C ALA A 206 39.77 -30.38 -0.68
N ASP A 207 39.50 -30.65 0.60
CA ASP A 207 40.08 -31.76 1.34
C ASP A 207 39.76 -33.12 0.70
N ARG A 208 38.48 -33.37 0.38
CA ARG A 208 38.04 -34.65 -0.18
C ARG A 208 38.66 -34.90 -1.55
N GLU A 209 38.67 -33.89 -2.42
CA GLU A 209 39.27 -34.02 -3.76
C GLU A 209 40.80 -34.16 -3.68
N THR A 210 41.46 -33.53 -2.68
CA THR A 210 42.91 -33.68 -2.47
C THR A 210 43.25 -35.10 -2.03
N ILE A 211 42.50 -35.67 -1.08
CA ILE A 211 42.70 -37.05 -0.58
C ILE A 211 42.63 -38.06 -1.73
N ASN A 212 41.77 -37.83 -2.73
CA ASN A 212 41.66 -38.69 -3.90
C ASN A 212 42.87 -38.61 -4.85
N GLN A 213 43.73 -37.58 -4.70
CA GLN A 213 44.88 -37.31 -5.57
C GLN A 213 46.24 -37.50 -4.88
N VAL A 214 46.25 -37.92 -3.60
CA VAL A 214 47.46 -38.15 -2.81
C VAL A 214 47.57 -39.62 -2.42
N ASN A 215 48.80 -40.10 -2.29
CA ASN A 215 49.07 -41.52 -2.04
C ASN A 215 48.73 -41.93 -0.60
N SER A 216 48.87 -41.00 0.35
CA SER A 216 48.75 -41.28 1.79
C SER A 216 47.81 -40.29 2.47
N LYS A 217 46.64 -40.79 2.89
CA LYS A 217 45.66 -40.01 3.66
C LYS A 217 46.22 -39.55 5.01
N LYS A 218 47.08 -40.37 5.63
CA LYS A 218 47.68 -40.08 6.95
C LYS A 218 48.64 -38.90 6.86
N GLU A 219 49.51 -38.90 5.85
CA GLU A 219 50.44 -37.78 5.63
C GLU A 219 49.68 -36.48 5.37
N TYR A 220 48.62 -36.53 4.57
CA TYR A 220 47.78 -35.36 4.34
C TYR A 220 47.17 -34.79 5.63
N PHE A 221 46.67 -35.64 6.53
CA PHE A 221 46.17 -35.17 7.83
C PHE A 221 47.26 -34.54 8.70
N MET A 222 48.49 -35.06 8.65
CA MET A 222 49.62 -34.45 9.35
C MET A 222 49.95 -33.08 8.75
N THR A 223 49.95 -32.95 7.43
CA THR A 223 50.14 -31.66 6.74
C THR A 223 49.06 -30.65 7.12
N LEU A 224 47.78 -31.04 7.17
CA LEU A 224 46.70 -30.15 7.59
C LEU A 224 46.89 -29.63 9.02
N VAL A 225 47.37 -30.48 9.93
CA VAL A 225 47.65 -30.10 11.32
C VAL A 225 48.89 -29.19 11.37
N SER A 226 49.97 -29.51 10.67
CA SER A 226 51.21 -28.73 10.69
C SER A 226 51.01 -27.31 10.16
N VAL A 227 50.30 -27.15 9.03
CA VAL A 227 49.96 -25.83 8.45
C VAL A 227 49.12 -24.99 9.41
N SER A 228 48.26 -25.63 10.21
CA SER A 228 47.34 -24.92 11.10
C SER A 228 47.96 -24.56 12.46
N SER A 229 49.08 -25.18 12.82
CA SER A 229 49.75 -25.00 14.12
C SER A 229 50.62 -23.75 14.22
N ASN A 230 50.89 -23.03 13.13
CA ASN A 230 51.78 -21.85 13.14
C ASN A 230 51.14 -20.53 13.60
N ASN A 231 49.86 -20.52 14.00
CA ASN A 231 49.15 -19.30 14.39
C ASN A 231 48.86 -19.26 15.91
N TYR A 232 49.85 -18.83 16.70
CA TYR A 232 49.67 -18.58 18.14
C TYR A 232 49.52 -17.08 18.44
N SER A 233 48.33 -16.69 18.90
CA SER A 233 48.13 -15.50 19.75
C SER A 233 46.89 -15.67 20.64
N THR A 234 47.10 -15.36 21.91
CA THR A 234 46.46 -15.98 23.09
C THR A 234 45.81 -14.94 24.00
N ILE A 235 44.58 -14.53 23.71
CA ILE A 235 43.58 -14.11 24.73
C ILE A 235 42.20 -14.75 24.44
N THR A 236 42.10 -15.66 23.45
CA THR A 236 40.80 -16.07 22.91
C THR A 236 40.64 -17.59 22.73
N ASN A 237 39.37 -17.99 22.73
CA ASN A 237 38.82 -19.33 22.81
C ASN A 237 39.37 -20.31 21.74
N ASN A 238 39.38 -21.60 22.06
CA ASN A 238 39.96 -22.77 21.36
C ASN A 238 39.32 -23.11 19.97
N PHE A 239 38.92 -22.09 19.23
CA PHE A 239 38.03 -22.18 18.07
C PHE A 239 38.71 -22.75 16.82
N TYR A 240 40.02 -22.50 16.63
CA TYR A 240 40.81 -23.04 15.51
C TYR A 240 40.94 -24.57 15.57
N GLN A 241 41.18 -25.14 16.77
CA GLN A 241 41.19 -26.60 16.95
C GLN A 241 39.84 -27.23 16.58
N SER A 242 38.74 -26.51 16.82
CA SER A 242 37.39 -26.99 16.45
C SER A 242 37.14 -27.06 14.93
N LEU A 243 37.84 -26.27 14.12
CA LEU A 243 37.68 -26.24 12.65
C LEU A 243 38.48 -27.38 12.00
N ILE A 244 39.76 -27.51 12.37
CA ILE A 244 40.65 -28.58 11.88
C ILE A 244 40.10 -29.95 12.27
N LYS A 245 39.65 -30.11 13.53
CA LYS A 245 38.99 -31.32 14.00
C LYS A 245 37.79 -31.68 13.13
N LYS A 246 36.96 -30.70 12.74
CA LYS A 246 35.79 -30.97 11.90
C LYS A 246 36.19 -31.40 10.48
N ARG A 247 37.24 -30.82 9.89
CA ARG A 247 37.79 -31.26 8.59
C ARG A 247 38.19 -32.74 8.66
N ILE A 248 39.05 -33.10 9.61
CA ILE A 248 39.53 -34.48 9.77
C ILE A 248 38.39 -35.47 10.07
N VAL A 249 37.50 -35.15 11.02
CA VAL A 249 36.36 -36.01 11.37
C VAL A 249 35.44 -36.22 10.17
N MET A 250 35.19 -35.17 9.38
CA MET A 250 34.25 -35.26 8.26
C MET A 250 34.84 -36.05 7.08
N LEU A 251 36.16 -36.04 6.89
CA LEU A 251 36.89 -36.81 5.88
C LEU A 251 37.08 -38.29 6.25
N ASN A 252 36.99 -38.63 7.55
CA ASN A 252 36.98 -40.01 8.03
C ASN A 252 35.58 -40.62 8.11
N LYS A 253 34.53 -39.82 7.86
CA LYS A 253 33.16 -40.32 7.88
C LYS A 253 32.89 -41.19 6.65
N GLN A 254 32.16 -42.28 6.83
CA GLN A 254 31.65 -43.08 5.73
C GLN A 254 30.72 -42.24 4.83
N ASN A 255 30.74 -42.55 3.53
CA ASN A 255 29.91 -41.85 2.56
C ASN A 255 28.42 -41.97 2.92
N SER A 256 27.73 -40.83 2.87
CA SER A 256 26.30 -40.76 3.11
C SER A 256 25.52 -41.48 2.00
N GLN A 257 24.43 -42.15 2.35
CA GLN A 257 23.60 -42.85 1.38
C GLN A 257 22.81 -41.86 0.51
N LYS A 258 22.70 -42.11 -0.80
CA LYS A 258 21.97 -41.24 -1.74
C LYS A 258 20.52 -40.97 -1.31
N LYS A 259 19.87 -41.93 -0.62
CA LYS A 259 18.53 -41.74 -0.06
C LYS A 259 18.45 -40.49 0.84
N GLN A 260 19.50 -40.15 1.59
CA GLN A 260 19.50 -39.00 2.49
C GLN A 260 19.34 -37.63 1.79
N LEU A 261 19.40 -37.57 0.46
CA LEU A 261 19.13 -36.36 -0.32
C LEU A 261 17.67 -35.88 -0.18
N TRP A 262 16.72 -36.76 0.18
CA TRP A 262 15.33 -36.37 0.43
C TRP A 262 15.21 -35.25 1.48
N LYS A 263 16.16 -35.16 2.42
CA LYS A 263 16.19 -34.14 3.48
C LYS A 263 16.21 -32.71 2.93
N ILE A 264 16.71 -32.50 1.70
CA ILE A 264 16.70 -31.17 1.05
C ILE A 264 15.27 -30.73 0.77
N ALA A 265 14.37 -31.66 0.43
CA ALA A 265 12.98 -31.36 0.13
C ALA A 265 12.21 -30.79 1.33
N ILE A 266 12.71 -30.95 2.57
CA ILE A 266 12.12 -30.35 3.78
C ILE A 266 12.09 -28.81 3.71
N VAL A 267 12.98 -28.19 2.92
CA VAL A 267 12.94 -26.72 2.76
C VAL A 267 11.67 -26.27 2.05
N ILE A 268 11.09 -27.08 1.15
CA ILE A 268 9.93 -26.72 0.32
C ILE A 268 8.68 -26.42 1.16
N PRO A 269 8.23 -27.29 2.11
CA PRO A 269 7.08 -26.96 2.94
C PRO A 269 7.33 -25.75 3.84
N LEU A 270 8.57 -25.56 4.34
CA LEU A 270 8.91 -24.39 5.15
C LEU A 270 8.83 -23.08 4.35
N LEU A 271 9.32 -23.10 3.10
CA LEU A 271 9.18 -21.96 2.19
C LEU A 271 7.72 -21.70 1.83
N SER A 272 6.94 -22.75 1.58
CA SER A 272 5.51 -22.64 1.28
C SER A 272 4.75 -21.99 2.44
N LEU A 273 5.02 -22.43 3.67
CA LEU A 273 4.46 -21.85 4.88
C LEU A 273 4.85 -20.38 5.05
N PHE A 274 6.12 -20.04 4.79
CA PHE A 274 6.58 -18.65 4.86
C PHE A 274 5.88 -17.76 3.82
N LEU A 275 5.78 -18.21 2.57
CA LEU A 275 5.12 -17.46 1.49
C LEU A 275 3.65 -17.23 1.80
N TRP A 276 2.96 -18.25 2.34
CA TRP A 276 1.55 -18.13 2.75
C TRP A 276 1.37 -17.17 3.95
N SER A 277 2.32 -17.12 4.88
CA SER A 277 2.19 -16.29 6.09
C SER A 277 2.65 -14.84 5.91
N PHE A 278 3.71 -14.57 5.15
CA PHE A 278 4.39 -13.26 5.13
C PHE A 278 4.35 -12.52 3.78
N ASN A 279 4.02 -13.22 2.69
CA ASN A 279 3.93 -12.63 1.35
C ASN A 279 2.52 -12.69 0.79
N THR A 280 1.53 -12.50 1.66
CA THR A 280 0.13 -12.36 1.28
C THR A 280 -0.30 -10.92 1.42
N ASN A 281 -0.81 -10.36 0.32
CA ASN A 281 -1.49 -9.07 0.32
C ASN A 281 -2.99 -9.35 0.34
N GLU A 282 -3.66 -8.90 1.39
CA GLU A 282 -5.11 -8.93 1.44
C GLU A 282 -5.66 -7.73 0.68
N ILE A 283 -6.27 -7.99 -0.47
CA ILE A 283 -7.06 -6.97 -1.15
C ILE A 283 -8.50 -7.17 -0.69
N VAL A 284 -8.93 -6.29 0.21
CA VAL A 284 -10.34 -6.21 0.60
C VAL A 284 -11.12 -5.70 -0.61
N LYS A 285 -11.81 -6.61 -1.29
CA LYS A 285 -12.86 -6.23 -2.22
C LYS A 285 -14.16 -6.31 -1.45
N ILE A 286 -14.82 -5.17 -1.31
CA ILE A 286 -16.21 -5.15 -0.87
C ILE A 286 -16.96 -6.06 -1.83
N LYS A 287 -17.66 -7.05 -1.30
CA LYS A 287 -18.56 -7.86 -2.11
C LYS A 287 -19.52 -6.88 -2.77
N GLU A 288 -19.38 -6.67 -4.08
CA GLU A 288 -20.44 -6.04 -4.85
C GLU A 288 -21.61 -7.00 -4.71
N ASN A 289 -22.51 -6.68 -3.79
CA ASN A 289 -23.82 -7.27 -3.79
C ASN A 289 -24.48 -6.82 -5.10
N ASN A 290 -24.32 -7.65 -6.14
CA ASN A 290 -25.29 -7.81 -7.22
C ASN A 290 -26.50 -8.63 -6.75
N THR A 291 -26.68 -8.74 -5.43
CA THR A 291 -27.97 -8.82 -4.75
C THR A 291 -28.39 -7.38 -4.47
N THR A 292 -29.39 -6.85 -5.18
CA THR A 292 -30.76 -6.91 -4.67
C THR A 292 -30.74 -7.15 -3.18
N THR A 293 -30.62 -6.08 -2.39
CA THR A 293 -31.04 -6.13 -0.99
C THR A 293 -32.57 -6.22 -0.97
N SER A 294 -33.11 -7.33 -1.50
CA SER A 294 -34.10 -8.09 -0.76
C SER A 294 -33.39 -8.61 0.50
N SER A 295 -33.12 -7.67 1.43
CA SER A 295 -33.44 -7.96 2.81
C SER A 295 -34.83 -8.59 2.76
N ASN A 296 -34.99 -9.79 3.28
CA ASN A 296 -36.26 -10.17 3.88
C ASN A 296 -36.53 -9.12 4.96
N ALA A 297 -37.04 -7.97 4.52
CA ALA A 297 -37.88 -7.13 5.31
C ALA A 297 -39.06 -8.04 5.62
N THR A 298 -39.12 -8.51 6.85
CA THR A 298 -40.38 -8.35 7.58
C THR A 298 -41.01 -7.04 7.11
N LYS A 299 -42.15 -7.13 6.44
CA LYS A 299 -43.02 -6.00 6.10
C LYS A 299 -43.05 -5.07 7.31
N GLY A 300 -42.34 -3.94 7.21
CA GLY A 300 -42.05 -3.11 8.38
C GLY A 300 -41.07 -1.99 8.06
N ASP A 301 -41.58 -0.91 7.47
CA ASP A 301 -41.11 0.46 7.66
C ASP A 301 -39.65 0.83 7.24
N LYS A 302 -39.28 0.71 5.96
CA LYS A 302 -38.17 1.52 5.39
C LYS A 302 -38.67 2.94 5.08
N LYS A 303 -38.26 3.93 5.89
CA LYS A 303 -38.79 5.31 5.88
C LYS A 303 -38.01 6.31 5.01
N ILE A 304 -36.72 6.10 4.75
CA ILE A 304 -35.85 7.06 4.03
C ILE A 304 -34.86 6.32 3.12
N VAL A 305 -34.72 6.79 1.88
CA VAL A 305 -33.83 6.30 0.83
C VAL A 305 -32.77 7.37 0.55
N LYS A 306 -31.48 6.97 0.42
CA LYS A 306 -30.33 7.87 0.26
C LYS A 306 -29.45 7.43 -0.91
N PHE A 307 -29.15 8.35 -1.83
CA PHE A 307 -28.19 8.12 -2.92
C PHE A 307 -27.12 9.21 -2.96
N LYS A 308 -25.85 8.81 -2.97
CA LYS A 308 -24.69 9.71 -3.07
C LYS A 308 -24.18 9.76 -4.51
N ILE A 309 -24.04 10.97 -5.05
CA ILE A 309 -23.43 11.23 -6.36
C ILE A 309 -22.07 11.88 -6.12
N THR A 310 -21.03 11.27 -6.67
CA THR A 310 -19.64 11.74 -6.56
C THR A 310 -19.13 12.24 -7.92
N LYS A 311 -17.99 12.92 -7.92
CA LYS A 311 -17.31 13.37 -9.16
C LYS A 311 -16.98 12.25 -10.15
N SER A 312 -16.84 11.01 -9.69
CA SER A 312 -16.50 9.84 -10.51
C SER A 312 -17.71 9.04 -11.00
N SER A 313 -18.94 9.41 -10.61
CA SER A 313 -20.16 8.66 -10.98
C SER A 313 -20.27 8.51 -12.50
N SER A 314 -20.48 7.30 -13.00
CA SER A 314 -20.60 7.01 -14.42
C SER A 314 -22.03 7.22 -14.94
N LYS A 315 -22.22 7.22 -16.26
CA LYS A 315 -23.57 7.26 -16.86
C LYS A 315 -24.41 6.05 -16.47
N LYS A 316 -23.78 4.88 -16.27
CA LYS A 316 -24.44 3.66 -15.81
C LYS A 316 -24.93 3.79 -14.38
N ASP A 317 -24.15 4.42 -13.51
CA ASP A 317 -24.53 4.65 -12.10
C ASP A 317 -25.73 5.60 -12.00
N LEU A 318 -25.73 6.67 -12.80
CA LEU A 318 -26.85 7.62 -12.86
C LEU A 318 -28.14 6.97 -13.38
N ASN A 319 -28.05 6.11 -14.39
CA ASN A 319 -29.21 5.34 -14.88
C ASN A 319 -29.71 4.38 -13.80
N ARG A 320 -28.83 3.64 -13.12
CA ARG A 320 -29.21 2.74 -12.03
C ARG A 320 -29.95 3.48 -10.92
N ILE A 321 -29.49 4.67 -10.53
CA ILE A 321 -30.17 5.50 -9.53
C ILE A 321 -31.57 5.87 -10.03
N LYS A 322 -31.69 6.37 -11.27
CA LYS A 322 -32.97 6.72 -11.87
C LYS A 322 -33.95 5.54 -11.87
N ASP A 323 -33.50 4.38 -12.34
CA ASP A 323 -34.33 3.19 -12.46
C ASP A 323 -34.78 2.70 -11.08
N THR A 324 -33.89 2.72 -10.08
CA THR A 324 -34.22 2.35 -8.70
C THR A 324 -35.29 3.26 -8.10
N PHE A 325 -35.19 4.57 -8.30
CA PHE A 325 -36.20 5.52 -7.81
C PHE A 325 -37.56 5.32 -8.49
N LYS A 326 -37.56 4.97 -9.79
CA LYS A 326 -38.79 4.75 -10.54
C LYS A 326 -39.47 3.43 -10.15
N ASP A 327 -38.70 2.34 -10.18
CA ASP A 327 -39.23 0.98 -10.04
C ASP A 327 -39.62 0.65 -8.60
N GLU A 328 -38.86 1.13 -7.61
CA GLU A 328 -39.09 0.81 -6.19
C GLU A 328 -39.95 1.84 -5.45
N TYR A 329 -39.93 3.11 -5.87
CA TYR A 329 -40.52 4.21 -5.10
C TYR A 329 -41.49 5.11 -5.88
N ASP A 330 -41.70 4.87 -7.17
CA ASP A 330 -42.55 5.70 -8.04
C ASP A 330 -42.13 7.19 -8.01
N VAL A 331 -40.81 7.42 -8.03
CA VAL A 331 -40.17 8.74 -8.05
C VAL A 331 -39.43 8.92 -9.38
N ASP A 332 -39.75 9.98 -10.11
CA ASP A 332 -39.12 10.30 -11.39
C ASP A 332 -37.84 11.12 -11.18
N ILE A 333 -36.71 10.62 -11.68
CA ILE A 333 -35.43 11.34 -11.67
C ILE A 333 -34.93 11.60 -13.10
N LYS A 334 -34.51 12.83 -13.36
CA LYS A 334 -33.88 13.25 -14.61
C LYS A 334 -32.52 13.88 -14.35
N PHE A 335 -31.47 13.17 -14.75
CA PHE A 335 -30.11 13.71 -14.86
C PHE A 335 -29.91 14.35 -16.24
N SER A 336 -29.45 15.59 -16.26
CA SER A 336 -29.29 16.39 -17.49
C SER A 336 -28.09 17.33 -17.38
N ASN A 337 -27.65 17.89 -18.52
CA ASN A 337 -26.51 18.83 -18.60
C ASN A 337 -25.23 18.33 -17.90
N ILE A 338 -24.92 17.03 -18.06
CA ILE A 338 -23.73 16.42 -17.46
C ILE A 338 -22.49 16.86 -18.25
N GLN A 339 -21.62 17.64 -17.62
CA GLN A 339 -20.36 18.13 -18.17
C GLN A 339 -19.19 17.46 -17.44
N ARG A 340 -18.16 17.07 -18.19
CA ARG A 340 -16.96 16.41 -17.64
C ARG A 340 -15.69 17.13 -18.05
N ASN A 341 -14.66 17.06 -17.20
CA ASN A 341 -13.31 17.51 -17.53
C ASN A 341 -12.55 16.44 -18.35
N THR A 342 -11.30 16.74 -18.70
CA THR A 342 -10.40 15.81 -19.43
C THR A 342 -10.10 14.52 -18.68
N ASN A 343 -10.21 14.51 -17.35
CA ASN A 343 -10.05 13.33 -16.49
C ASN A 343 -11.35 12.54 -16.31
N ASN A 344 -12.40 12.85 -17.10
CA ASN A 344 -13.72 12.22 -17.04
C ASN A 344 -14.45 12.42 -15.71
N GLU A 345 -14.09 13.44 -14.92
CA GLU A 345 -14.78 13.80 -13.68
C GLU A 345 -15.93 14.78 -13.97
N ILE A 346 -17.05 14.66 -13.25
CA ILE A 346 -18.20 15.55 -13.39
C ILE A 346 -17.83 16.94 -12.86
N ILE A 347 -17.97 17.96 -13.71
CA ILE A 347 -17.79 19.39 -13.38
C ILE A 347 -19.13 20.15 -13.41
N GLY A 348 -20.14 19.58 -14.08
CA GLY A 348 -21.50 20.12 -14.07
C GLY A 348 -22.55 19.02 -14.20
N ILE A 349 -23.66 19.15 -13.50
CA ILE A 349 -24.80 18.22 -13.53
C ILE A 349 -26.06 18.91 -13.04
N MET A 350 -27.18 18.65 -13.72
CA MET A 350 -28.52 19.05 -13.31
C MET A 350 -29.35 17.81 -12.97
N VAL A 351 -30.00 17.84 -11.81
CA VAL A 351 -30.84 16.79 -11.27
C VAL A 351 -32.22 17.35 -11.01
N ASN A 352 -33.24 16.71 -11.58
CA ASN A 352 -34.64 16.98 -11.26
C ASN A 352 -35.23 15.71 -10.67
N VAL A 353 -35.88 15.80 -9.53
CA VAL A 353 -36.51 14.69 -8.82
C VAL A 353 -37.96 15.05 -8.56
N SER A 354 -38.89 14.18 -8.92
CA SER A 354 -40.32 14.38 -8.77
C SER A 354 -40.97 13.17 -8.11
N SER A 355 -41.78 13.42 -7.10
CA SER A 355 -42.57 12.42 -6.39
C SER A 355 -44.02 12.91 -6.24
N LYS A 356 -44.91 12.07 -5.72
CA LYS A 356 -46.34 12.40 -5.58
C LYS A 356 -46.66 13.69 -4.82
N LYS A 357 -45.82 14.10 -3.85
CA LYS A 357 -46.07 15.31 -3.01
C LYS A 357 -44.91 16.31 -2.98
N SER A 358 -43.79 16.03 -3.62
CA SER A 358 -42.59 16.87 -3.54
C SER A 358 -41.83 16.81 -4.86
N ASN A 359 -41.22 17.94 -5.21
CA ASN A 359 -40.27 18.07 -6.31
C ASN A 359 -39.00 18.75 -5.78
N ALA A 360 -37.83 18.34 -6.27
CA ALA A 360 -36.57 18.97 -5.94
C ALA A 360 -35.67 19.06 -7.18
N ASN A 361 -35.11 20.25 -7.39
CA ASN A 361 -34.18 20.52 -8.47
C ASN A 361 -32.83 20.92 -7.88
N TYR A 362 -31.76 20.39 -8.44
CA TYR A 362 -30.40 20.64 -7.99
C TYR A 362 -29.48 20.77 -9.18
N SER A 363 -28.70 21.85 -9.24
CA SER A 363 -27.80 22.13 -10.35
C SER A 363 -26.45 22.58 -9.84
N LEU A 364 -25.40 21.93 -10.33
CA LEU A 364 -24.01 22.29 -10.08
C LEU A 364 -23.32 22.56 -11.41
N GLN A 365 -22.53 23.62 -11.48
CA GLN A 365 -21.71 23.90 -12.66
C GLN A 365 -20.48 24.73 -12.28
N ASN A 366 -19.37 24.02 -12.06
CA ASN A 366 -18.11 24.57 -11.58
C ASN A 366 -16.99 24.40 -12.63
N GLU A 367 -15.91 25.17 -12.52
CA GLU A 367 -14.68 24.92 -13.31
C GLU A 367 -13.84 23.78 -12.72
N SER A 368 -14.01 23.52 -11.42
CA SER A 368 -13.43 22.38 -10.70
C SER A 368 -14.43 21.22 -10.55
N PRO A 369 -13.96 19.98 -10.32
CA PRO A 369 -14.84 18.83 -10.09
C PRO A 369 -15.88 19.07 -8.99
N ILE A 370 -17.08 18.51 -9.16
CA ILE A 370 -18.16 18.67 -8.18
C ILE A 370 -17.77 18.08 -6.83
N GLN A 371 -18.16 18.76 -5.75
CA GLN A 371 -18.25 18.13 -4.44
C GLN A 371 -19.41 17.13 -4.44
N SER A 372 -19.25 16.03 -3.72
CA SER A 372 -20.29 15.00 -3.65
C SER A 372 -21.57 15.57 -3.05
N PHE A 373 -22.71 15.15 -3.57
CA PHE A 373 -24.01 15.56 -3.06
C PHE A 373 -24.93 14.34 -2.93
N VAL A 374 -25.97 14.48 -2.11
CA VAL A 374 -26.86 13.39 -1.74
C VAL A 374 -28.30 13.74 -2.12
N ILE A 375 -29.03 12.76 -2.65
CA ILE A 375 -30.48 12.79 -2.85
C ILE A 375 -31.12 11.92 -1.76
N LEU A 376 -32.02 12.51 -0.99
CA LEU A 376 -32.80 11.84 0.06
C LEU A 376 -34.27 11.84 -0.34
N TYR A 377 -34.93 10.71 -0.16
CA TYR A 377 -36.38 10.56 -0.36
C TYR A 377 -37.00 9.85 0.84
N ASN A 378 -38.09 10.41 1.37
CA ASN A 378 -38.84 9.81 2.46
C ASN A 378 -40.13 9.19 1.94
N SER A 379 -40.27 7.87 2.06
CA SER A 379 -41.42 7.11 1.54
C SER A 379 -42.73 7.41 2.26
N LYS A 380 -42.70 7.92 3.51
CA LYS A 380 -43.92 8.29 4.26
C LYS A 380 -44.41 9.68 3.90
N THR A 381 -43.52 10.67 3.92
CA THR A 381 -43.90 12.07 3.63
C THR A 381 -43.91 12.38 2.13
N HIS A 382 -43.33 11.49 1.31
CA HIS A 382 -43.00 11.74 -0.09
C HIS A 382 -42.11 12.99 -0.25
N GLY A 383 -41.35 13.36 0.78
CA GLY A 383 -40.46 14.51 0.77
C GLY A 383 -39.14 14.18 0.10
N ILE A 384 -38.61 15.13 -0.68
CA ILE A 384 -37.31 15.03 -1.34
C ILE A 384 -36.37 16.09 -0.75
N SER A 385 -35.09 15.76 -0.59
CA SER A 385 -34.05 16.72 -0.23
C SER A 385 -32.77 16.44 -1.00
N ILE A 386 -32.12 17.49 -1.52
CA ILE A 386 -30.86 17.38 -2.27
C ILE A 386 -29.87 18.40 -1.70
N GLY A 387 -28.64 17.98 -1.39
CA GLY A 387 -27.64 18.88 -0.81
C GLY A 387 -26.21 18.35 -0.82
N GLN A 388 -25.26 19.29 -0.72
CA GLN A 388 -23.83 19.02 -0.52
C GLN A 388 -23.55 18.78 0.96
N SER A 389 -23.16 17.55 1.31
CA SER A 389 -22.56 17.22 2.60
C SER A 389 -21.97 15.83 2.53
N ASP A 390 -20.74 15.67 3.05
CA ASP A 390 -20.12 14.37 3.22
C ASP A 390 -20.66 13.59 4.43
N HIS A 391 -21.50 14.21 5.28
CA HIS A 391 -21.87 13.67 6.61
C HIS A 391 -23.38 13.59 6.92
N ILE A 392 -24.30 13.96 6.01
CA ILE A 392 -25.75 13.86 6.29
C ILE A 392 -26.20 12.39 6.26
N ASN A 393 -26.56 11.83 7.42
CA ASN A 393 -27.02 10.44 7.57
C ASN A 393 -28.52 10.29 7.39
N SER A 394 -29.34 11.23 7.87
CA SER A 394 -30.77 11.26 7.58
C SER A 394 -31.37 12.66 7.74
N ILE A 395 -32.47 12.92 7.04
CA ILE A 395 -33.30 14.12 7.24
C ILE A 395 -34.70 13.63 7.56
N SER A 396 -35.24 14.03 8.72
CA SER A 396 -36.63 13.77 9.09
C SER A 396 -37.43 15.07 9.05
N ILE A 397 -38.64 15.02 8.50
CA ILE A 397 -39.56 16.15 8.48
C ILE A 397 -40.73 15.78 9.38
N ARG A 398 -41.02 16.61 10.38
CA ARG A 398 -42.21 16.48 11.21
C ARG A 398 -43.01 17.78 11.18
N GLU A 399 -44.31 17.66 10.97
CA GLU A 399 -45.22 18.79 11.09
C GLU A 399 -45.67 18.91 12.55
N LYS A 400 -45.56 20.12 13.11
CA LYS A 400 -46.01 20.43 14.47
C LYS A 400 -46.90 21.67 14.40
N GLY A 401 -48.20 21.47 14.15
CA GLY A 401 -49.15 22.56 13.96
C GLY A 401 -48.89 23.30 12.65
N LYS A 402 -48.66 24.63 12.70
CA LYS A 402 -48.30 25.46 11.53
C LYS A 402 -46.80 25.44 11.19
N ASP A 403 -46.00 24.76 12.00
CA ASP A 403 -44.54 24.75 11.89
C ASP A 403 -44.05 23.45 11.25
N GLN A 404 -43.05 23.58 10.37
CA GLN A 404 -42.33 22.45 9.79
C GLN A 404 -40.99 22.30 10.49
N ILE A 405 -40.75 21.13 11.09
CA ILE A 405 -39.50 20.81 11.77
C ILE A 405 -38.69 19.88 10.87
N LEU A 406 -37.55 20.38 10.37
CA LEU A 406 -36.54 19.63 9.64
C LEU A 406 -35.45 19.18 10.61
N GLU A 407 -35.37 17.89 10.90
CA GLU A 407 -34.31 17.31 11.73
C GLU A 407 -33.23 16.72 10.81
N VAL A 408 -32.08 17.38 10.74
CA VAL A 408 -30.91 16.89 10.00
C VAL A 408 -30.02 16.13 10.98
N HIS A 409 -29.79 14.86 10.69
CA HIS A 409 -28.90 13.98 11.45
C HIS A 409 -27.62 13.77 10.66
N SER A 410 -26.48 14.17 11.21
CA SER A 410 -25.16 14.09 10.58
C SER A 410 -24.11 13.56 11.54
N ASP A 411 -23.57 12.35 11.32
CA ASP A 411 -22.46 11.60 12.00
C ASP A 411 -22.24 11.74 13.52
N ASN A 412 -23.10 12.46 14.22
CA ASN A 412 -23.32 12.56 15.66
C ASN A 412 -24.15 13.81 16.04
N ASN A 413 -24.43 14.76 15.14
CA ASN A 413 -25.27 15.95 15.39
C ASN A 413 -26.72 15.78 14.93
N LYS A 414 -27.66 16.05 15.85
CA LYS A 414 -29.06 16.31 15.54
C LYS A 414 -29.24 17.83 15.54
N GLN A 415 -29.46 18.40 14.37
CA GLN A 415 -29.85 19.80 14.24
C GLN A 415 -31.31 19.87 13.86
N GLU A 416 -32.10 20.58 14.66
CA GLU A 416 -33.51 20.83 14.36
C GLU A 416 -33.65 22.23 13.79
N TYR A 417 -34.17 22.31 12.57
CA TYR A 417 -34.58 23.55 11.94
C TYR A 417 -36.09 23.64 12.09
N ILE A 418 -36.55 24.55 12.93
CA ILE A 418 -37.97 24.85 13.08
C ILE A 418 -38.27 26.00 12.13
N VAL A 419 -39.08 25.73 11.12
CA VAL A 419 -39.58 26.70 10.16
C VAL A 419 -41.01 27.03 10.53
N SER A 420 -41.21 28.18 11.16
CA SER A 420 -42.53 28.69 11.52
C SER A 420 -42.97 29.73 10.50
N ASN A 421 -44.20 29.60 10.00
CA ASN A 421 -44.77 30.54 9.03
C ASN A 421 -45.89 31.35 9.70
N ASN A 422 -45.56 32.59 10.09
CA ASN A 422 -46.50 33.50 10.74
C ASN A 422 -46.68 34.74 9.87
N ASN A 423 -47.90 34.94 9.36
CA ASN A 423 -48.33 36.14 8.64
C ASN A 423 -47.31 36.70 7.63
N GLY A 424 -46.74 35.84 6.77
CA GLY A 424 -45.85 36.24 5.68
C GLY A 424 -44.36 36.35 6.04
N SER A 425 -43.97 36.16 7.31
CA SER A 425 -42.57 36.04 7.72
C SER A 425 -42.24 34.59 8.09
N LYS A 426 -41.07 34.13 7.63
CA LYS A 426 -40.53 32.80 7.97
C LYS A 426 -39.48 32.95 9.04
N THR A 427 -39.73 32.37 10.20
CA THR A 427 -38.72 32.27 11.26
C THR A 427 -38.06 30.91 11.20
N VAL A 428 -36.74 30.89 11.04
CA VAL A 428 -35.92 29.67 11.09
C VAL A 428 -35.18 29.64 12.42
N LYS A 429 -35.56 28.72 13.30
CA LYS A 429 -34.85 28.47 14.56
C LYS A 429 -34.00 27.24 14.40
N ILE A 430 -32.70 27.38 14.58
CA ILE A 430 -31.74 26.28 14.62
C ILE A 430 -31.53 25.90 16.07
N LYS A 431 -31.86 24.65 16.41
CA LYS A 431 -31.59 24.07 17.72
C LYS A 431 -30.49 23.03 17.62
N ASP A 432 -29.61 23.03 18.62
CA ASP A 432 -28.66 21.94 18.84
C ASP A 432 -29.36 20.76 19.54
N LYS A 433 -28.64 19.67 19.76
CA LYS A 433 -29.09 18.40 20.37
C LYS A 433 -29.85 18.56 21.68
N ASP A 434 -29.49 19.56 22.47
CA ASP A 434 -30.07 19.82 23.79
C ASP A 434 -31.35 20.68 23.72
N GLY A 435 -31.85 20.97 22.51
CA GLY A 435 -33.05 21.77 22.29
C GLY A 435 -32.84 23.29 22.49
N LYS A 436 -31.60 23.71 22.78
CA LYS A 436 -31.21 25.11 22.90
C LYS A 436 -31.15 25.76 21.51
N ILE A 437 -31.81 26.92 21.38
CA ILE A 437 -31.75 27.74 20.16
C ILE A 437 -30.33 28.30 20.06
N ILE A 438 -29.59 27.85 19.05
CA ILE A 438 -28.24 28.33 18.76
C ILE A 438 -28.24 29.48 17.77
N ARG A 439 -29.26 29.54 16.90
CA ARG A 439 -29.52 30.66 16.00
C ARG A 439 -31.02 30.81 15.75
N GLU A 440 -31.48 32.04 15.71
CA GLU A 440 -32.84 32.40 15.32
C GLU A 440 -32.72 33.46 14.22
N GLU A 441 -33.14 33.09 13.02
CA GLU A 441 -33.13 33.97 11.86
C GLU A 441 -34.58 34.26 11.50
N VAL A 442 -34.99 35.53 11.66
CA VAL A 442 -36.30 36.00 11.22
C VAL A 442 -36.11 36.51 9.80
N HIS A 443 -36.50 35.71 8.83
CA HIS A 443 -36.58 36.20 7.47
C HIS A 443 -37.86 37.03 7.35
N GLY A 444 -37.68 38.35 7.21
CA GLY A 444 -38.71 39.19 6.66
C GLY A 444 -39.18 38.65 5.31
N PRO A 445 -40.32 39.09 4.78
CA PRO A 445 -40.84 38.62 3.49
C PRO A 445 -39.83 38.76 2.32
N GLU A 446 -38.74 39.53 2.49
CA GLU A 446 -37.77 39.87 1.46
C GLU A 446 -36.33 39.36 1.68
N GLU A 447 -36.03 38.52 2.70
CA GLU A 447 -34.67 37.98 2.85
C GLU A 447 -34.49 36.57 2.22
N GLY A 448 -33.89 36.56 1.04
CA GLY A 448 -32.87 35.58 0.65
C GLY A 448 -33.28 34.37 -0.20
N TYR A 449 -34.57 34.18 -0.49
CA TYR A 449 -35.02 33.06 -1.32
C TYR A 449 -36.07 33.50 -2.34
N PHE A 450 -35.69 33.53 -3.62
CA PHE A 450 -36.65 33.71 -4.69
C PHE A 450 -37.27 32.35 -5.03
N LYS A 451 -38.60 32.24 -4.82
CA LYS A 451 -39.39 31.03 -5.02
C LYS A 451 -40.40 31.28 -6.12
N ILE A 452 -40.37 30.47 -7.16
CA ILE A 452 -41.40 30.51 -8.21
C ILE A 452 -42.37 29.34 -8.00
N ASN A 453 -43.65 29.68 -7.87
CA ASN A 453 -44.73 28.71 -7.77
C ASN A 453 -45.50 28.70 -9.08
N THR A 454 -45.82 27.52 -9.60
CA THR A 454 -46.71 27.38 -10.73
C THR A 454 -48.17 27.53 -10.30
N LYS A 455 -49.08 27.75 -11.25
CA LYS A 455 -50.53 27.83 -11.05
C LYS A 455 -51.13 26.62 -10.30
N ASP A 456 -50.53 25.44 -10.43
CA ASP A 456 -50.89 24.22 -9.70
C ASP A 456 -50.31 24.15 -8.26
N LYS A 457 -49.76 25.25 -7.76
CA LYS A 457 -49.09 25.41 -6.45
C LYS A 457 -47.84 24.54 -6.28
N LYS A 458 -47.31 23.93 -7.35
CA LYS A 458 -46.01 23.25 -7.29
C LYS A 458 -44.89 24.29 -7.28
N THR A 459 -43.83 24.02 -6.51
CA THR A 459 -42.62 24.85 -6.52
C THR A 459 -41.64 24.27 -7.51
N TYR A 460 -41.14 25.07 -8.43
CA TYR A 460 -40.29 24.57 -9.52
C TYR A 460 -38.93 25.27 -9.64
N ALA A 461 -38.71 26.38 -8.95
CA ALA A 461 -37.38 26.97 -8.78
C ALA A 461 -37.18 27.52 -7.36
N PHE A 462 -36.04 27.17 -6.75
CA PHE A 462 -35.54 27.75 -5.51
C PHE A 462 -34.21 28.43 -5.78
N PHE A 463 -34.15 29.73 -5.52
CA PHE A 463 -32.94 30.52 -5.70
C PHE A 463 -32.47 31.08 -4.37
N ASN A 464 -31.39 30.54 -3.82
CA ASN A 464 -30.60 31.27 -2.82
C ASN A 464 -29.58 32.11 -3.56
N GLY A 465 -29.79 33.42 -3.53
CA GLY A 465 -28.85 34.43 -3.95
C GLY A 465 -29.10 35.61 -3.04
N GLY A 466 -28.08 36.06 -2.32
CA GLY A 466 -28.16 37.14 -1.34
C GLY A 466 -28.45 38.52 -1.94
N ALA A 467 -29.33 38.60 -2.94
CA ALA A 467 -29.76 39.81 -3.60
C ALA A 467 -31.12 40.26 -3.05
N LYS A 468 -31.26 41.57 -2.85
CA LYS A 468 -32.49 42.23 -2.38
C LYS A 468 -33.56 42.42 -3.49
N LYS A 469 -33.40 41.81 -4.68
CA LYS A 469 -34.24 42.02 -5.88
C LYS A 469 -34.45 40.73 -6.69
N ASP A 470 -35.57 40.67 -7.42
CA ASP A 470 -35.96 39.54 -8.28
C ASP A 470 -34.96 39.30 -9.43
N PRO A 471 -34.70 38.02 -9.82
CA PRO A 471 -33.88 37.68 -10.99
C PRO A 471 -34.59 38.01 -12.31
N LEU A 472 -33.84 38.03 -13.42
CA LEU A 472 -34.45 38.16 -14.76
C LEU A 472 -35.05 36.83 -15.23
N PHE A 473 -36.16 36.89 -15.95
CA PHE A 473 -36.84 35.72 -16.51
C PHE A 473 -36.78 35.74 -18.04
N PHE A 474 -36.50 34.58 -18.62
CA PHE A 474 -36.60 34.34 -20.05
C PHE A 474 -37.41 33.07 -20.30
N ILE A 475 -38.38 33.12 -21.22
CA ILE A 475 -39.13 31.96 -21.72
C ILE A 475 -38.87 31.85 -23.22
N ASP A 476 -38.33 30.71 -23.67
CA ASP A 476 -37.97 30.44 -25.08
C ASP A 476 -37.10 31.54 -25.72
N GLY A 477 -36.19 32.10 -24.92
CA GLY A 477 -35.24 33.14 -25.33
C GLY A 477 -35.81 34.57 -25.35
N LYS A 478 -37.07 34.78 -24.94
CA LYS A 478 -37.66 36.12 -24.78
C LYS A 478 -37.75 36.50 -23.31
N GLU A 479 -37.44 37.76 -23.00
CA GLU A 479 -37.59 38.30 -21.63
C GLU A 479 -39.07 38.26 -21.24
N SER A 480 -39.36 37.76 -20.04
CA SER A 480 -40.73 37.51 -19.56
C SER A 480 -40.93 38.10 -18.18
N SER A 481 -42.18 38.30 -17.79
CA SER A 481 -42.51 38.74 -16.43
C SER A 481 -42.50 37.58 -15.44
N LYS A 482 -42.42 37.90 -14.15
CA LYS A 482 -42.56 36.92 -13.05
C LYS A 482 -43.92 36.22 -13.10
N GLU A 483 -44.98 36.94 -13.42
CA GLU A 483 -46.34 36.41 -13.48
C GLU A 483 -46.51 35.44 -14.67
N GLU A 484 -45.92 35.74 -15.83
CA GLU A 484 -45.88 34.81 -16.97
C GLU A 484 -45.09 33.56 -16.66
N MET A 485 -43.96 33.72 -15.96
CA MET A 485 -43.15 32.60 -15.49
C MET A 485 -43.96 31.71 -14.54
N GLU A 486 -44.63 32.28 -13.53
CA GLU A 486 -45.48 31.58 -12.56
C GLU A 486 -46.71 30.90 -13.19
N ASN A 487 -47.16 31.37 -14.35
CA ASN A 487 -48.29 30.78 -15.08
C ASN A 487 -47.90 29.64 -16.04
N LEU A 488 -46.60 29.35 -16.22
CA LEU A 488 -46.16 28.22 -17.04
C LEU A 488 -46.58 26.88 -16.44
N ASP A 489 -47.10 25.98 -17.28
CA ASP A 489 -47.34 24.59 -16.88
C ASP A 489 -46.01 23.84 -16.79
N THR A 490 -45.79 23.13 -15.67
CA THR A 490 -44.58 22.34 -15.44
C THR A 490 -44.42 21.20 -16.45
N GLU A 491 -45.53 20.65 -16.95
CA GLU A 491 -45.48 19.56 -17.94
C GLU A 491 -44.93 20.02 -19.29
N ASN A 492 -45.04 21.31 -19.58
CA ASN A 492 -44.61 21.93 -20.83
C ASN A 492 -43.16 22.43 -20.81
N ILE A 493 -42.40 22.21 -19.72
CA ILE A 493 -41.01 22.67 -19.63
C ILE A 493 -40.05 21.59 -20.16
N GLU A 494 -39.25 21.93 -21.18
CA GLU A 494 -38.21 21.06 -21.75
C GLU A 494 -36.95 21.10 -20.89
N SER A 495 -36.49 22.31 -20.57
CA SER A 495 -35.29 22.57 -19.77
C SER A 495 -35.33 23.95 -19.12
N MET A 496 -34.62 24.11 -18.00
CA MET A 496 -34.44 25.39 -17.32
C MET A 496 -32.97 25.59 -16.99
N ASN A 497 -32.43 26.76 -17.34
CA ASN A 497 -31.07 27.18 -17.02
C ASN A 497 -31.11 28.30 -15.99
N VAL A 498 -30.25 28.21 -14.99
CA VAL A 498 -30.10 29.25 -13.97
C VAL A 498 -28.67 29.76 -13.99
N TYR A 499 -28.51 31.04 -14.30
CA TYR A 499 -27.22 31.71 -14.32
C TYR A 499 -27.04 32.58 -13.08
N LYS A 500 -25.85 32.53 -12.46
CA LYS A 500 -25.52 33.29 -11.24
C LYS A 500 -24.18 34.02 -11.34
N GLY A 501 -24.06 35.12 -10.60
CA GLY A 501 -22.83 35.90 -10.44
C GLY A 501 -22.17 36.27 -11.76
N LYS A 502 -20.85 36.13 -11.84
CA LYS A 502 -20.05 36.50 -13.03
C LYS A 502 -20.53 35.84 -14.34
N LYS A 503 -21.16 34.66 -14.29
CA LYS A 503 -21.70 34.00 -15.50
C LYS A 503 -22.99 34.67 -15.99
N ALA A 504 -23.85 35.11 -15.08
CA ALA A 504 -25.04 35.87 -15.42
C ALA A 504 -24.66 37.25 -15.97
N GLU A 505 -23.69 37.93 -15.33
CA GLU A 505 -23.14 39.19 -15.82
C GLU A 505 -22.48 39.06 -17.19
N LYS A 506 -21.75 37.97 -17.43
CA LYS A 506 -21.11 37.70 -18.73
C LYS A 506 -22.10 37.47 -19.87
N LYS A 507 -23.25 36.83 -19.58
CA LYS A 507 -24.26 36.47 -20.61
C LYS A 507 -25.32 37.55 -20.81
N TYR A 508 -25.73 38.25 -19.75
CA TYR A 508 -26.86 39.22 -19.77
C TYR A 508 -26.46 40.62 -19.28
N GLY A 509 -25.17 40.89 -19.13
CA GLY A 509 -24.64 42.18 -18.67
C GLY A 509 -25.00 42.49 -17.21
N LYS A 510 -24.86 43.76 -16.81
CA LYS A 510 -25.18 44.22 -15.44
C LYS A 510 -26.62 43.89 -15.00
N LYS A 511 -27.55 43.72 -15.93
CA LYS A 511 -28.94 43.35 -15.61
C LYS A 511 -29.03 41.94 -14.99
N GLY A 512 -28.08 41.06 -15.27
CA GLY A 512 -27.99 39.71 -14.71
C GLY A 512 -27.33 39.60 -13.33
N GLU A 513 -26.97 40.71 -12.68
CA GLU A 513 -26.29 40.73 -11.37
C GLU A 513 -27.09 39.99 -10.28
N ASN A 514 -28.43 40.09 -10.33
CA ASN A 514 -29.34 39.39 -9.41
C ASN A 514 -29.67 37.94 -9.84
N GLY A 515 -29.03 37.44 -10.90
CA GLY A 515 -29.28 36.13 -11.48
C GLY A 515 -30.28 36.15 -12.65
N VAL A 516 -30.21 35.11 -13.48
CA VAL A 516 -31.10 34.94 -14.65
C VAL A 516 -31.65 33.52 -14.70
N ILE A 517 -32.95 33.39 -14.91
CA ILE A 517 -33.66 32.12 -15.09
C ILE A 517 -34.17 32.07 -16.53
N GLU A 518 -33.69 31.09 -17.29
CA GLU A 518 -34.05 30.87 -18.69
C GLU A 518 -34.78 29.52 -18.81
N VAL A 519 -36.04 29.55 -19.20
CA VAL A 519 -36.90 28.38 -19.42
C VAL A 519 -37.04 28.15 -20.90
N LYS A 520 -36.93 26.89 -21.31
CA LYS A 520 -37.26 26.43 -22.65
C LYS A 520 -38.44 25.47 -22.56
N THR A 521 -39.50 25.73 -23.30
CA THR A 521 -40.70 24.89 -23.32
C THR A 521 -40.57 23.76 -24.35
N LYS A 522 -41.31 22.67 -24.11
CA LYS A 522 -41.45 21.58 -25.07
C LYS A 522 -42.29 22.09 -26.24
N LYS A 523 -41.77 21.95 -27.45
CA LYS A 523 -42.54 22.23 -28.67
C LYS A 523 -43.54 21.12 -28.98
#